data_AF-A0A945LD08-F1
#
_entry.id   AF-A0A945LD08-F1
#
_cell.length_a   1.000
_cell.length_b   1.000
_cell.length_c   1.000
_cell.angle_alpha   90.00
_cell.angle_beta   90.00
_cell.angle_gamma   90.00
#
_symmetry.space_group_name_H-M   'P 1'
#
loop_
_entity.id
_entity.type
_entity.pdbx_description
1 polymer ?
#
loop_
_entity_poly.entity_id
_entity_poly.type
_entity_poly.pdbx_seq_one_letter_code
_entity_poly.pdbx_strand_id
1 'polypeptide(L)'
;METITAAAPGAQDDAIEKFKELAHEMRGFGGTFDYNLITAISDQLFRVMEQFKGIKAQQAMIIKLHIDSMKVVSTERIKGDGGERGEQVMSGLRSVIAKFT
;
A
#
# COMPACT_ATOMS: atom_id res chain seq x y z
N MET A 1 23.23 4.33 14.10
CA MET A 1 22.34 5.32 13.46
C MET A 1 22.71 5.32 11.99
N GLU A 2 22.17 4.37 11.22
CA GLU A 2 22.53 4.19 9.81
C GLU A 2 21.88 5.28 8.98
N THR A 3 22.72 6.04 8.29
CA THR A 3 22.37 7.08 7.34
C THR A 3 21.69 6.46 6.13
N ILE A 4 20.41 6.78 5.91
CA ILE A 4 19.72 6.49 4.66
C ILE A 4 20.34 7.40 3.60
N THR A 5 21.21 6.83 2.77
CA THR A 5 21.79 7.50 1.61
C THR A 5 20.68 7.84 0.62
N ALA A 6 20.65 9.08 0.13
CA ALA A 6 19.69 9.52 -0.86
C ALA A 6 19.92 8.77 -2.18
N ALA A 7 18.90 8.06 -2.66
CA ALA A 7 18.95 7.34 -3.93
C ALA A 7 19.23 8.29 -5.10
N ALA A 8 20.05 7.83 -6.06
CA ALA A 8 20.47 8.58 -7.24
C ALA A 8 19.28 9.14 -8.05
N PRO A 9 19.43 10.30 -8.73
CA PRO A 9 18.40 10.83 -9.61
C PRO A 9 18.09 9.82 -10.72
N GLY A 10 16.84 9.36 -10.82
CA GLY A 10 16.40 8.29 -11.74
C GLY A 10 16.02 6.98 -11.04
N ALA A 11 16.72 6.60 -9.97
CA ALA A 11 16.42 5.36 -9.23
C ALA A 11 15.07 5.41 -8.49
N GLN A 12 14.59 6.62 -8.17
CA GLN A 12 13.28 6.81 -7.55
C GLN A 12 12.14 6.65 -8.57
N ASP A 13 12.34 7.07 -9.81
CA ASP A 13 11.31 6.97 -10.85
C ASP A 13 11.12 5.51 -11.27
N ASP A 14 12.21 4.75 -11.44
CA ASP A 14 12.20 3.30 -11.70
C ASP A 14 11.52 2.51 -10.56
N ALA A 15 11.73 2.94 -9.31
CA ALA A 15 11.12 2.30 -8.15
C ALA A 15 9.61 2.56 -8.06
N ILE A 16 9.16 3.77 -8.44
CA ILE A 16 7.74 4.11 -8.52
C ILE A 16 7.05 3.30 -9.61
N GLU A 17 7.68 3.18 -10.78
CA GLU A 17 7.14 2.41 -11.90
C GLU A 17 6.99 0.92 -11.54
N LYS A 18 8.02 0.31 -10.94
CA LYS A 18 7.92 -1.06 -10.40
C LYS A 18 6.83 -1.21 -9.36
N PHE A 19 6.65 -0.23 -8.47
CA PHE A 19 5.58 -0.28 -7.48
C PHE A 19 4.19 -0.23 -8.12
N LYS A 20 4.03 0.57 -9.19
CA LYS A 20 2.78 0.67 -9.94
C LYS A 20 2.46 -0.64 -10.65
N GLU A 21 3.45 -1.27 -11.29
CA GLU A 21 3.28 -2.60 -11.90
C GLU A 21 2.88 -3.65 -10.87
N LEU A 22 3.59 -3.73 -9.73
CA LEU A 22 3.30 -4.69 -8.68
C LEU A 22 1.90 -4.48 -8.07
N ALA A 23 1.50 -3.23 -7.84
CA ALA A 23 0.15 -2.90 -7.36
C ALA A 23 -0.94 -3.30 -8.36
N HIS A 24 -0.67 -3.12 -9.66
CA HIS A 24 -1.58 -3.53 -10.73
C HIS A 24 -1.73 -5.06 -10.80
N GLU A 25 -0.63 -5.81 -10.69
CA GLU A 25 -0.66 -7.28 -10.64
C GLU A 25 -1.41 -7.82 -9.41
N MET A 26 -1.19 -7.20 -8.24
CA MET A 26 -1.87 -7.60 -7.00
C MET A 26 -3.40 -7.44 -7.09
N ARG A 27 -3.90 -6.50 -7.90
CA ARG A 27 -5.33 -6.34 -8.18
C ARG A 27 -5.94 -7.57 -8.88
N GLY A 28 -5.16 -8.26 -9.73
CA GLY A 28 -5.60 -9.46 -10.46
C GLY A 28 -5.70 -10.72 -9.59
N PHE A 29 -4.92 -10.80 -8.51
CA PHE A 29 -4.88 -12.01 -7.68
C PHE A 29 -5.89 -12.00 -6.53
N GLY A 30 -6.26 -10.83 -5.99
CA GLY A 30 -7.14 -10.76 -4.82
C GLY A 30 -8.56 -11.29 -5.07
N GLY A 31 -9.14 -11.06 -6.25
CA GLY A 31 -10.45 -11.62 -6.62
C GLY A 31 -10.44 -13.14 -6.88
N THR A 32 -9.28 -13.66 -7.28
CA THR A 32 -9.11 -15.09 -7.61
C THR A 32 -8.90 -15.96 -6.36
N PHE A 33 -8.31 -15.39 -5.29
CA PHE A 33 -8.00 -16.09 -4.05
C PHE A 33 -8.86 -15.68 -2.85
N ASP A 34 -9.94 -14.90 -3.08
CA ASP A 34 -10.88 -14.41 -2.07
C ASP A 34 -10.24 -13.46 -1.02
N TYR A 35 -9.33 -12.59 -1.46
CA TYR A 35 -8.69 -11.54 -0.65
C TYR A 35 -9.09 -10.14 -1.13
N ASN A 36 -10.40 -9.82 -1.08
CA ASN A 36 -10.92 -8.55 -1.61
C ASN A 36 -10.31 -7.32 -0.90
N LEU A 37 -9.93 -7.44 0.36
CA LEU A 37 -9.23 -6.39 1.10
C LEU A 37 -7.84 -6.08 0.53
N ILE A 38 -7.08 -7.08 0.06
CA ILE A 38 -5.78 -6.83 -0.59
C ILE A 38 -6.00 -6.03 -1.87
N THR A 39 -7.03 -6.39 -2.65
CA THR A 39 -7.42 -5.64 -3.85
C THR A 39 -7.77 -4.20 -3.51
N ALA A 40 -8.60 -3.98 -2.49
CA ALA A 40 -9.03 -2.64 -2.08
C ALA A 40 -7.87 -1.77 -1.60
N ILE A 41 -6.99 -2.32 -0.75
CA ILE A 41 -5.80 -1.59 -0.26
C ILE A 41 -4.84 -1.30 -1.40
N SER A 42 -4.67 -2.23 -2.35
CA SER A 42 -3.83 -2.02 -3.54
C SER A 42 -4.37 -0.92 -4.47
N ASP A 43 -5.70 -0.90 -4.70
CA ASP A 43 -6.35 0.16 -5.50
C ASP A 43 -6.21 1.54 -4.83
N GLN A 44 -6.37 1.61 -3.51
CA GLN A 44 -6.14 2.85 -2.75
C GLN A 44 -4.69 3.32 -2.86
N LEU A 45 -3.73 2.41 -2.69
CA LEU A 45 -2.30 2.73 -2.83
C LEU A 45 -1.99 3.28 -4.21
N PHE A 46 -2.49 2.62 -5.27
CA PHE A 46 -2.29 3.05 -6.65
C PHE A 46 -2.78 4.48 -6.87
N ARG A 47 -4.04 4.79 -6.51
CA ARG A 47 -4.62 6.13 -6.66
C ARG A 47 -3.87 7.21 -5.89
N VAL A 48 -3.38 6.88 -4.70
CA VAL A 48 -2.58 7.80 -3.89
C VAL A 48 -1.23 8.06 -4.56
N MET A 49 -0.59 7.03 -5.11
CA MET A 49 0.67 7.17 -5.83
C MET A 49 0.55 7.98 -7.13
N GLU A 50 -0.61 7.97 -7.80
CA GLU A 50 -0.87 8.82 -8.97
C GLU A 50 -0.78 10.32 -8.64
N GLN A 51 -0.99 10.70 -7.38
CA GLN A 51 -0.93 12.09 -6.93
C GLN A 51 0.48 12.53 -6.50
N PHE A 52 1.44 11.62 -6.42
CA PHE A 52 2.79 11.92 -5.94
C PHE A 52 3.59 12.65 -7.01
N LYS A 53 4.10 13.85 -6.67
CA LYS A 53 5.07 14.61 -7.49
C LYS A 53 6.53 14.23 -7.19
N GLY A 54 6.73 13.08 -6.55
CA GLY A 54 8.01 12.58 -6.03
C GLY A 54 7.85 11.90 -4.66
N ILE A 55 8.79 11.02 -4.32
CA ILE A 55 8.77 10.24 -3.06
C ILE A 55 9.59 10.98 -2.01
N LYS A 56 8.92 11.58 -1.02
CA LYS A 56 9.56 12.10 0.21
C LYS A 56 9.20 11.19 1.38
N ALA A 57 9.71 11.51 2.58
CA ALA A 57 9.49 10.72 3.79
C ALA A 57 8.00 10.43 4.05
N GLN A 58 7.12 11.39 3.80
CA GLN A 58 5.68 11.23 3.97
C GLN A 58 5.08 10.22 2.98
N GLN A 59 5.40 10.34 1.69
CA GLN A 59 4.95 9.39 0.65
C GLN A 59 5.46 7.98 0.94
N ALA A 60 6.72 7.85 1.35
CA ALA A 60 7.30 6.56 1.74
C ALA A 60 6.57 5.93 2.94
N MET A 61 6.19 6.74 3.95
CA MET A 61 5.39 6.26 5.08
C MET A 61 3.98 5.80 4.65
N ILE A 62 3.33 6.54 3.75
CA ILE A 62 2.01 6.16 3.23
C ILE A 62 2.11 4.84 2.46
N ILE A 63 3.10 4.68 1.59
CA ILE A 63 3.35 3.42 0.86
C ILE A 63 3.57 2.27 1.84
N LYS A 64 4.45 2.46 2.82
CA LYS A 64 4.74 1.45 3.84
C LYS A 64 3.50 1.00 4.59
N LEU A 65 2.64 1.95 4.98
CA LEU A 65 1.42 1.65 5.73
C LEU A 65 0.42 0.79 4.92
N HIS A 66 0.29 1.03 3.62
CA HIS A 66 -0.54 0.17 2.75
C HIS A 66 0.04 -1.24 2.66
N ILE A 67 1.36 -1.38 2.50
CA ILE A 67 2.04 -2.68 2.48
C ILE A 67 1.86 -3.43 3.79
N ASP A 68 2.07 -2.77 4.93
CA ASP A 68 1.91 -3.37 6.25
C ASP A 68 0.46 -3.84 6.45
N SER A 69 -0.53 -3.08 5.97
CA SER A 69 -1.94 -3.47 6.01
C SER A 69 -2.23 -4.70 5.15
N MET A 70 -1.70 -4.77 3.93
CA MET A 70 -1.82 -5.95 3.08
C MET A 70 -1.14 -7.18 3.71
N LYS A 71 0.00 -6.98 4.38
CA LYS A 71 0.70 -8.04 5.11
C LYS A 71 -0.13 -8.59 6.26
N VAL A 72 -0.84 -7.73 7.01
CA VAL A 72 -1.77 -8.16 8.07
C VAL A 72 -2.90 -9.00 7.47
N VAL A 73 -3.57 -8.51 6.42
CA VAL A 73 -4.64 -9.24 5.72
C VAL A 73 -4.18 -10.63 5.25
N SER A 74 -2.99 -10.70 4.65
CA SER A 74 -2.40 -11.96 4.18
C SER A 74 -2.03 -12.89 5.33
N THR A 75 -1.38 -12.38 6.38
CA THR A 75 -0.91 -13.17 7.53
C THR A 75 -2.07 -13.74 8.33
N GLU A 76 -3.10 -12.93 8.56
CA GLU A 76 -4.31 -13.34 9.29
C GLU A 76 -5.32 -14.07 8.39
N ARG A 77 -5.02 -14.24 7.11
CA ARG A 77 -5.87 -14.91 6.10
C ARG A 77 -7.29 -14.34 6.06
N ILE A 78 -7.40 -13.01 6.13
CA ILE A 78 -8.69 -12.32 6.13
C ILE A 78 -9.28 -12.38 4.71
N LYS A 79 -10.34 -13.17 4.55
CA LYS A 79 -10.98 -13.44 3.26
C LYS A 79 -12.24 -12.61 3.02
N GLY A 80 -12.66 -12.51 1.77
CA GLY A 80 -13.82 -11.72 1.36
C GLY A 80 -13.68 -10.27 1.80
N ASP A 81 -14.72 -9.73 2.42
CA ASP A 81 -14.72 -8.39 3.04
C ASP A 81 -14.02 -8.35 4.41
N GLY A 82 -13.69 -9.50 4.98
CA GLY A 82 -13.05 -9.65 6.29
C GLY A 82 -13.93 -9.37 7.50
N GLY A 83 -15.22 -9.08 7.31
CA GLY A 83 -16.14 -8.71 8.37
C GLY A 83 -15.58 -7.64 9.32
N GLU A 84 -15.78 -7.83 10.62
CA GLU A 84 -15.31 -6.90 11.65
C GLU A 84 -13.77 -6.76 11.63
N ARG A 85 -13.04 -7.85 11.40
CA ARG A 85 -11.58 -7.82 11.39
C ARG A 85 -11.04 -7.02 10.20
N GLY A 86 -11.65 -7.21 9.04
CA GLY A 86 -11.37 -6.42 7.83
C GLY A 86 -11.58 -4.94 8.06
N GLU A 87 -12.72 -4.59 8.66
CA GLU A 87 -13.05 -3.19 8.97
C GLU A 87 -12.07 -2.57 9.98
N GLN A 88 -11.61 -3.32 10.99
CA GLN A 88 -10.58 -2.84 11.91
C GLN A 88 -9.26 -2.51 11.19
N VAL A 89 -8.82 -3.36 10.26
CA VAL A 89 -7.60 -3.11 9.47
C VAL A 89 -7.78 -1.86 8.61
N MET A 90 -8.90 -1.77 7.88
CA MET A 90 -9.18 -0.63 7.00
C MET A 90 -9.35 0.68 7.78
N SER A 91 -9.99 0.64 8.94
CA SER A 91 -10.14 1.79 9.82
C SER A 91 -8.79 2.27 10.38
N GLY A 92 -7.92 1.34 10.78
CA GLY A 92 -6.55 1.66 11.20
C GLY A 92 -5.75 2.33 10.09
N LEU A 93 -5.80 1.77 8.87
CA LEU A 93 -5.17 2.35 7.68
C LEU A 93 -5.67 3.78 7.43
N ARG A 94 -6.99 3.99 7.36
CA ARG A 94 -7.59 5.31 7.13
C ARG A 94 -7.22 6.31 8.22
N SER A 95 -7.23 5.89 9.49
CA SER A 95 -6.93 6.76 10.62
C SER A 95 -5.49 7.28 10.61
N VAL A 96 -4.54 6.45 10.14
CA VAL A 96 -3.15 6.87 10.02
C VAL A 96 -2.94 7.73 8.77
N ILE A 97 -3.54 7.38 7.63
CA ILE A 97 -3.49 8.21 6.41
C ILE A 97 -4.06 9.61 6.67
N ALA A 98 -5.17 9.72 7.41
CA ALA A 98 -5.80 11.00 7.73
C ALA A 98 -4.86 11.96 8.51
N LYS A 99 -3.81 11.44 9.18
CA LYS A 99 -2.81 12.28 9.84
C LYS A 99 -1.80 12.90 8.87
N PHE A 100 -1.80 12.46 7.61
CA PHE A 100 -0.88 12.87 6.55
C PHE A 100 -1.57 13.69 5.44
N THR A 101 -2.86 13.98 5.55
CA THR A 101 -3.62 14.89 4.67
C THR A 101 -4.14 16.06 5.47
#